data_AF-A0A1Q6RN13-F1
#
_entry.id   AF-A0A1Q6RN13-F1
#
_cell.length_a   1.000
_cell.length_b   1.000
_cell.length_c   1.000
_cell.angle_alpha   90.00
_cell.angle_beta   90.00
_cell.angle_gamma   90.00
#
_symmetry.space_group_name_H-M   'P 1'
#
loop_
_entity.id
_entity.type
_entity.pdbx_description
1 polymer ?
#
loop_
_entity_poly.entity_id
_entity_poly.type
_entity_poly.pdbx_seq_one_letter_code
_entity_poly.pdbx_strand_id
1 'polypeptide(L)'
;MNATEGIRYTDSLSYLAISKSDLSVKEKRDMAYSVYNFGLLYQTGEMTNPDPKLFELKACYTIDKKEHPEYEQKKEYIDGLNDGDFVTGGGVMINGRIKFDAGGNLWKKCVEKGMLIGDDALAPEKLPLYTLIYKIISLPTAADELIAMWYVHFPFVVNLGAPYEEDPFMNMKAIVLKENIFEKALSSRYSDIVYVNTKEMVLGGVNPILIDWFIEYTEWKNQKNEKGISRETEKYQRELALGNFEYVAKGTDRLLNEYPDDEEIYLLNIAARTSQAGEIKEEKVRERMHDGIIIDAQEALQSPRFKKKNYVAYYLGLAFLGKNEVEKAQNCFRLALTYDPQFELATFMLKGIDKLINKN
;
A
#
# COMPACT_ATOMS: atom_id res chain seq x y z
N MET A 1 -2.07 -1.58 -6.54
CA MET A 1 -1.11 -1.76 -5.43
C MET A 1 -1.32 -3.14 -4.83
N ASN A 2 -0.27 -3.85 -4.40
CA ASN A 2 -0.41 -5.21 -3.89
C ASN A 2 -0.83 -5.19 -2.41
N ALA A 3 -2.14 -5.28 -2.15
CA ALA A 3 -2.71 -5.31 -0.79
C ALA A 3 -2.03 -6.36 0.12
N THR A 4 -1.67 -7.51 -0.46
CA THR A 4 -0.96 -8.61 0.19
C THR A 4 0.40 -8.19 0.77
N GLU A 5 1.14 -7.31 0.10
CA GLU A 5 2.42 -6.77 0.63
C GLU A 5 2.20 -5.79 1.78
N GLY A 6 1.05 -5.10 1.82
CA GLY A 6 0.69 -4.20 2.92
C GLY A 6 0.37 -4.94 4.20
N ILE A 7 -0.40 -6.03 4.09
CA ILE A 7 -0.69 -6.91 5.22
C ILE A 7 0.59 -7.53 5.77
N ARG A 8 1.44 -8.12 4.91
CA ARG A 8 2.72 -8.71 5.36
C ARG A 8 3.61 -7.69 6.08
N TYR A 9 3.63 -6.44 5.60
CA TYR A 9 4.37 -5.37 6.27
C TYR A 9 3.81 -5.05 7.66
N THR A 10 2.49 -4.97 7.78
CA THR A 10 1.76 -4.75 9.04
C THR A 10 2.00 -5.90 10.03
N ASP A 11 1.98 -7.14 9.55
CA ASP A 11 2.26 -8.34 10.35
C ASP A 11 3.69 -8.28 10.91
N SER A 12 4.68 -7.97 10.05
CA SER A 12 6.09 -7.86 10.44
C SER A 12 6.30 -6.80 11.52
N LEU A 13 5.69 -5.62 11.36
CA LEU A 13 5.73 -4.56 12.38
C LEU A 13 5.04 -4.99 13.68
N SER A 14 3.94 -5.76 13.58
CA SER A 14 3.23 -6.29 14.74
C SER A 14 4.09 -7.27 15.53
N TYR A 15 4.74 -8.23 14.85
CA TYR A 15 5.66 -9.17 15.51
C TYR A 15 6.82 -8.44 16.19
N LEU A 16 7.36 -7.40 15.55
CA LEU A 16 8.43 -6.59 16.14
C LEU A 16 7.99 -5.89 17.42
N ALA A 17 6.80 -5.27 17.42
CA ALA A 17 6.25 -4.61 18.60
C ALA A 17 5.97 -5.62 19.73
N ILE A 18 5.37 -6.77 19.40
CA ILE A 18 5.08 -7.86 20.34
C ILE A 18 6.39 -8.40 20.95
N SER A 19 7.38 -8.71 20.13
CA SER A 19 8.69 -9.24 20.56
C SER A 19 9.38 -8.32 21.58
N LYS A 20 9.36 -7.00 21.32
CA LYS A 20 9.99 -6.00 22.19
C LYS A 20 9.20 -5.64 23.45
N SER A 21 7.93 -6.04 23.55
CA SER A 21 7.07 -5.68 24.69
C SER A 21 7.47 -6.41 25.98
N ASP A 22 6.96 -5.95 27.13
CA ASP A 22 7.15 -6.60 28.43
C ASP A 22 6.11 -7.68 28.74
N LEU A 23 5.33 -8.10 27.73
CA LEU A 23 4.32 -9.16 27.85
C LEU A 23 4.95 -10.51 28.22
N SER A 24 4.17 -11.37 28.87
CA SER A 24 4.58 -12.74 29.14
C SER A 24 4.82 -13.52 27.84
N VAL A 25 5.63 -14.59 27.90
CA VAL A 25 5.89 -15.47 26.75
C VAL A 25 4.59 -16.00 26.16
N LYS A 26 3.63 -16.40 27.01
CA LYS A 26 2.31 -16.85 26.58
C LYS A 26 1.56 -15.77 25.79
N GLU A 27 1.45 -14.56 26.34
CA GLU A 27 0.73 -13.46 25.68
C GLU A 27 1.38 -13.06 24.35
N LYS A 28 2.71 -12.99 24.31
CA LYS A 28 3.47 -12.73 23.08
C LYS A 28 3.14 -13.76 22.01
N ARG A 29 3.14 -15.04 22.38
CA ARG A 29 2.81 -16.13 21.45
C ARG A 29 1.37 -16.05 20.97
N ASP A 30 0.41 -15.86 21.87
CA ASP A 30 -1.02 -15.82 21.53
C ASP A 30 -1.32 -14.67 20.55
N MET A 31 -0.72 -13.50 20.77
CA MET A 31 -0.82 -12.36 19.85
C MET A 31 -0.14 -12.64 18.50
N ALA A 32 1.11 -13.13 18.51
CA ALA A 32 1.85 -13.43 17.27
C ALA A 32 1.14 -14.50 16.44
N TYR A 33 0.64 -15.56 17.09
CA TYR A 33 -0.17 -16.60 16.47
C TYR A 33 -1.44 -16.03 15.84
N SER A 34 -2.13 -15.13 16.54
CA SER A 34 -3.37 -14.51 16.03
C SER A 34 -3.10 -13.61 14.81
N VAL A 35 -2.02 -12.81 14.82
CA VAL A 35 -1.58 -12.01 13.66
C VAL A 35 -1.23 -12.92 12.49
N TYR A 36 -0.44 -13.97 12.73
CA TYR A 36 -0.06 -14.93 11.70
C TYR A 36 -1.29 -15.56 11.02
N ASN A 37 -2.25 -16.03 11.81
CA ASN A 37 -3.49 -16.61 11.29
C ASN A 37 -4.33 -15.61 10.50
N PHE A 38 -4.31 -14.32 10.87
CA PHE A 38 -4.96 -13.27 10.10
C PHE A 38 -4.25 -13.05 8.76
N GLY A 39 -2.92 -12.90 8.78
CA GLY A 39 -2.10 -12.72 7.58
C GLY A 39 -2.31 -13.84 6.55
N LEU A 40 -2.37 -15.10 7.03
CA LEU A 40 -2.60 -16.28 6.19
C LEU A 40 -3.91 -16.26 5.38
N LEU A 41 -4.90 -15.46 5.76
CA LEU A 41 -6.15 -15.31 5.02
C LEU A 41 -5.99 -14.50 3.73
N TYR A 42 -4.96 -13.66 3.66
CA TYR A 42 -4.70 -12.76 2.51
C TYR A 42 -3.44 -13.13 1.76
N GLN A 43 -2.51 -13.83 2.41
CA GLN A 43 -1.23 -14.20 1.83
C GLN A 43 -0.76 -15.55 2.35
N THR A 44 -0.44 -16.47 1.44
CA THR A 44 0.07 -17.79 1.79
C THR A 44 1.59 -17.86 1.80
N GLY A 45 2.25 -16.79 1.34
CA GLY A 45 3.71 -16.72 1.21
C GLY A 45 4.45 -16.83 2.55
N GLU A 46 3.84 -16.40 3.65
CA GLU A 46 4.41 -16.53 4.99
C GLU A 46 4.36 -17.97 5.52
N MET A 47 3.64 -18.90 4.88
CA MET A 47 3.78 -20.32 5.20
C MET A 47 5.16 -20.84 4.79
N THR A 48 5.63 -20.49 3.59
CA THR A 48 6.89 -20.96 3.00
C THR A 48 8.06 -20.02 3.24
N ASN A 49 7.79 -18.76 3.55
CA ASN A 49 8.79 -17.74 3.91
C ASN A 49 8.34 -16.95 5.15
N PRO A 50 8.26 -17.60 6.32
CA PRO A 50 7.78 -16.99 7.56
C PRO A 50 8.72 -15.90 8.07
N ASP A 51 8.16 -14.89 8.75
CA ASP A 51 8.97 -13.91 9.48
C ASP A 51 9.76 -14.64 10.60
N PRO A 52 11.09 -14.42 10.73
CA PRO A 52 11.90 -15.04 11.77
C PRO A 52 11.36 -14.83 13.20
N LYS A 53 10.66 -13.73 13.46
CA LYS A 53 10.05 -13.45 14.76
C LYS A 53 8.97 -14.45 15.15
N LEU A 54 8.32 -15.12 14.20
CA LEU A 54 7.35 -16.16 14.52
C LEU A 54 7.96 -17.34 15.27
N PHE A 55 9.23 -17.66 15.01
CA PHE A 55 9.97 -18.70 15.73
C PHE A 55 10.41 -18.22 17.12
N GLU A 56 10.87 -16.97 17.22
CA GLU A 56 11.21 -16.34 18.51
C GLU A 56 10.00 -16.27 19.43
N LEU A 57 8.84 -15.89 18.88
CA LEU A 57 7.56 -15.75 19.58
C LEU A 57 6.84 -17.07 19.77
N LYS A 58 7.43 -18.21 19.38
CA LYS A 58 6.87 -19.56 19.57
C LYS A 58 5.53 -19.79 18.90
N ALA A 59 5.21 -19.00 17.87
CA ALA A 59 4.04 -19.20 17.00
C ALA A 59 4.32 -20.24 15.90
N CYS A 60 5.58 -20.34 15.46
CA CYS A 60 6.05 -21.37 14.53
C CYS A 60 7.26 -22.11 15.11
N TYR A 61 7.49 -23.32 14.64
CA TYR A 61 8.61 -24.19 15.04
C TYR A 61 9.24 -24.83 13.80
N THR A 62 10.47 -25.32 13.95
CA THR A 62 11.10 -26.18 12.95
C THR A 62 11.73 -27.41 13.60
N ILE A 63 11.68 -28.53 12.89
CA ILE A 63 12.38 -29.77 13.25
C ILE A 63 13.14 -30.31 12.04
N ASP A 64 14.20 -31.07 12.30
CA ASP A 64 14.84 -31.85 11.25
C ASP A 64 13.92 -32.99 10.80
N LYS A 65 14.07 -33.42 9.54
CA LYS A 65 13.28 -34.55 8.99
C LYS A 65 13.31 -35.79 9.89
N LYS A 66 14.48 -36.11 10.45
CA LYS A 66 14.71 -37.27 11.33
C LYS A 66 14.04 -37.13 12.70
N GLU A 67 13.72 -35.92 13.11
CA GLU A 67 13.04 -35.64 14.37
C GLU A 67 11.51 -35.71 14.22
N HIS A 68 10.99 -35.90 13.00
CA HIS A 68 9.55 -35.99 12.78
C HIS A 68 8.94 -37.11 13.67
N PRO A 69 7.84 -36.85 14.41
CA PRO A 69 7.21 -37.83 15.33
C PRO A 69 6.86 -39.19 14.73
N GLU A 70 6.72 -39.23 13.39
CA GLU A 70 6.40 -40.42 12.59
C GLU A 70 7.53 -40.83 11.64
N TYR A 71 8.78 -40.39 11.89
CA TYR A 71 9.91 -40.62 10.98
C TYR A 71 10.12 -42.10 10.66
N GLU A 72 10.18 -42.95 11.68
CA GLU A 72 10.42 -44.39 11.50
C GLU A 72 9.31 -45.08 10.70
N GLN A 73 8.05 -44.65 10.86
CA GLN A 73 6.91 -45.23 10.15
C GLN A 73 6.77 -44.72 8.71
N LYS A 74 7.31 -43.54 8.40
CA LYS A 74 7.13 -42.84 7.11
C LYS A 74 8.46 -42.40 6.51
N LYS A 75 9.54 -43.16 6.75
CA LYS A 75 10.91 -42.78 6.41
C LYS A 75 11.09 -42.39 4.95
N GLU A 76 10.66 -43.26 4.02
CA GLU A 76 10.80 -43.04 2.58
C GLU A 76 10.07 -41.76 2.13
N TYR A 77 8.85 -41.54 2.63
CA TYR A 77 8.08 -40.33 2.36
C TYR A 77 8.79 -39.07 2.87
N ILE A 78 9.23 -39.07 4.14
CA ILE A 78 9.81 -37.88 4.78
C ILE A 78 11.20 -37.57 4.20
N ASP A 79 12.02 -38.58 3.93
CA ASP A 79 13.33 -38.39 3.31
C ASP A 79 13.18 -37.77 1.90
N GLY A 80 12.12 -38.12 1.16
CA GLY A 80 11.82 -37.61 -0.18
C GLY A 80 11.27 -36.18 -0.28
N LEU A 81 10.92 -35.52 0.83
CA LEU A 81 10.38 -34.16 0.83
C LEU A 81 11.42 -33.11 0.41
N ASN A 82 11.01 -32.07 -0.32
CA ASN A 82 11.83 -30.94 -0.76
C ASN A 82 11.26 -29.61 -0.27
N ASP A 83 12.05 -28.53 -0.28
CA ASP A 83 11.58 -27.21 0.11
C ASP A 83 10.35 -26.77 -0.70
N GLY A 84 9.33 -26.28 0.01
CA GLY A 84 8.00 -25.98 -0.54
C GLY A 84 6.99 -27.12 -0.42
N ASP A 85 7.41 -28.36 -0.14
CA ASP A 85 6.49 -29.48 0.01
C ASP A 85 5.69 -29.39 1.31
N PHE A 86 4.36 -29.56 1.20
CA PHE A 86 3.48 -29.69 2.34
C PHE A 86 3.57 -31.10 2.95
N VAL A 87 3.70 -31.16 4.27
CA VAL A 87 3.90 -32.42 4.99
C VAL A 87 2.56 -33.02 5.41
N THR A 88 2.35 -34.29 5.09
CA THR A 88 1.16 -35.05 5.49
C THR A 88 1.14 -35.19 7.00
N GLY A 89 0.13 -34.62 7.64
CA GLY A 89 0.09 -34.50 9.11
C GLY A 89 0.40 -33.09 9.62
N GLY A 90 0.67 -32.15 8.72
CA GLY A 90 0.83 -30.72 8.99
C GLY A 90 2.28 -30.24 8.85
N GLY A 91 2.43 -29.00 8.43
CA GLY A 91 3.72 -28.35 8.22
C GLY A 91 4.12 -28.25 6.74
N VAL A 92 5.27 -27.61 6.51
CA VAL A 92 5.83 -27.34 5.20
C VAL A 92 7.35 -27.37 5.29
N MET A 93 8.00 -27.92 4.27
CA MET A 93 9.45 -27.90 4.17
C MET A 93 9.95 -26.50 3.83
N ILE A 94 10.85 -25.97 4.66
CA ILE A 94 11.56 -24.72 4.40
C ILE A 94 13.03 -24.88 4.81
N ASN A 95 13.95 -24.44 3.95
CA ASN A 95 15.39 -24.45 4.23
C ASN A 95 15.91 -25.80 4.77
N GLY A 96 15.43 -26.92 4.22
CA GLY A 96 15.80 -28.28 4.61
C GLY A 96 15.18 -28.78 5.92
N ARG A 97 14.31 -28.01 6.59
CA ARG A 97 13.63 -28.37 7.85
C ARG A 97 12.12 -28.40 7.67
N ILE A 98 11.41 -29.14 8.53
CA ILE A 98 9.95 -29.12 8.55
C ILE A 98 9.51 -27.99 9.48
N LYS A 99 8.91 -26.95 8.92
CA LYS A 99 8.24 -25.88 9.68
C LYS A 99 6.81 -26.28 9.98
N PHE A 100 6.35 -26.00 11.20
CA PHE A 100 4.96 -26.20 11.60
C PHE A 100 4.50 -25.17 12.62
N ASP A 101 3.19 -25.05 12.75
CA ASP A 101 2.53 -23.99 13.51
C ASP A 101 2.06 -24.46 14.88
N ALA A 102 2.16 -23.58 15.88
CA ALA A 102 1.59 -23.79 17.20
C ALA A 102 0.10 -24.17 17.08
N GLY A 103 -0.34 -25.19 17.83
CA GLY A 103 -1.72 -25.69 17.77
C GLY A 103 -2.07 -26.53 16.52
N GLY A 104 -1.18 -26.60 15.52
CA GLY A 104 -1.35 -27.43 14.32
C GLY A 104 -1.21 -28.93 14.60
N ASN A 105 -1.55 -29.76 13.60
CA ASN A 105 -1.54 -31.22 13.75
C ASN A 105 -0.14 -31.78 14.09
N LEU A 106 0.91 -31.32 13.40
CA LEU A 106 2.27 -31.75 13.70
C LEU A 106 2.74 -31.25 15.08
N TRP A 107 2.37 -30.03 15.47
CA TRP A 107 2.63 -29.51 16.81
C TRP A 107 2.04 -30.42 17.90
N LYS A 108 0.78 -30.86 17.76
CA LYS A 108 0.13 -31.77 18.72
C LYS A 108 0.91 -33.08 18.87
N LYS A 109 1.36 -33.67 17.77
CA LYS A 109 2.19 -34.89 17.79
C LYS A 109 3.54 -34.66 18.49
N CYS A 110 4.17 -33.50 18.25
CA CYS A 110 5.40 -33.13 18.95
C CYS A 110 5.19 -32.99 20.47
N VAL A 111 4.05 -32.43 20.90
CA VAL A 111 3.66 -32.37 22.32
C VAL A 111 3.43 -33.77 22.88
N GLU A 112 2.68 -34.63 22.19
CA GLU A 112 2.40 -36.02 22.62
C GLU A 112 3.68 -36.86 22.78
N LYS A 113 4.71 -36.58 21.96
CA LYS A 113 6.04 -37.21 22.04
C LYS A 113 6.97 -36.59 23.08
N GLY A 114 6.55 -35.53 23.77
CA GLY A 114 7.38 -34.81 24.74
C GLY A 114 8.51 -33.98 24.10
N MET A 115 8.44 -33.71 22.80
CA MET A 115 9.40 -32.82 22.11
C MET A 115 9.14 -31.35 22.43
N LEU A 116 7.88 -31.00 22.69
CA LEU A 116 7.46 -29.69 23.17
C LEU A 116 6.87 -29.87 24.57
N ILE A 117 7.34 -29.06 25.53
CA ILE A 117 7.00 -29.17 26.96
C ILE A 117 6.77 -27.78 27.58
N GLY A 118 6.20 -27.75 28.79
CA GLY A 118 5.95 -26.51 29.51
C GLY A 118 5.02 -25.58 28.73
N ASP A 119 5.35 -24.29 28.68
CA ASP A 119 4.55 -23.30 27.95
C ASP A 119 4.42 -23.65 26.47
N ASP A 120 5.46 -24.18 25.82
CA ASP A 120 5.46 -24.55 24.39
C ASP A 120 4.48 -25.70 24.06
N ALA A 121 4.00 -26.45 25.07
CA ALA A 121 2.99 -27.49 24.95
C ALA A 121 1.55 -27.01 25.19
N LEU A 122 1.36 -25.76 25.63
CA LEU A 122 0.04 -25.15 25.76
C LEU A 122 -0.42 -24.62 24.40
N ALA A 123 -1.63 -24.98 23.98
CA ALA A 123 -2.20 -24.49 22.74
C ALA A 123 -2.31 -22.95 22.78
N PRO A 124 -1.95 -22.24 21.69
CA PRO A 124 -2.09 -20.79 21.65
C PRO A 124 -3.57 -20.39 21.64
N GLU A 125 -3.87 -19.30 22.33
CA GLU A 125 -5.20 -18.70 22.31
C GLU A 125 -5.34 -17.79 21.08
N LYS A 126 -6.44 -17.94 20.34
CA LYS A 126 -6.75 -17.05 19.20
C LYS A 126 -7.59 -15.89 19.69
N LEU A 127 -7.04 -14.68 19.63
CA LEU A 127 -7.73 -13.47 20.02
C LEU A 127 -8.74 -13.05 18.94
N PRO A 128 -9.92 -12.52 19.34
CA PRO A 128 -10.78 -11.77 18.44
C PRO A 128 -10.04 -10.62 17.76
N LEU A 129 -10.36 -10.31 16.50
CA LEU A 129 -9.52 -9.43 15.68
C LEU A 129 -9.52 -7.97 16.15
N TYR A 130 -10.63 -7.43 16.65
CA TYR A 130 -10.62 -6.05 17.14
C TYR A 130 -9.83 -5.99 18.46
N THR A 131 -10.03 -6.95 19.35
CA THR A 131 -9.24 -7.09 20.58
C THR A 131 -7.75 -7.27 20.29
N LEU A 132 -7.38 -8.07 19.28
CA LEU A 132 -5.99 -8.28 18.87
C LEU A 132 -5.34 -6.97 18.45
N ILE A 133 -5.97 -6.24 17.54
CA ILE A 133 -5.41 -5.00 16.99
C ILE A 133 -5.31 -3.95 18.09
N TYR A 134 -6.36 -3.79 18.90
CA TYR A 134 -6.34 -2.91 20.05
C TYR A 134 -5.14 -3.20 20.97
N LYS A 135 -4.93 -4.47 21.33
CA LYS A 135 -3.78 -4.87 22.16
C LYS A 135 -2.44 -4.53 21.50
N ILE A 136 -2.29 -4.76 20.19
CA ILE A 136 -1.05 -4.47 19.46
C ILE A 136 -0.75 -2.97 19.44
N ILE A 137 -1.71 -2.14 19.00
CA ILE A 137 -1.49 -0.69 18.86
C ILE A 137 -1.40 0.03 20.22
N SER A 138 -1.82 -0.62 21.30
CA SER A 138 -1.68 -0.13 22.67
C SER A 138 -0.34 -0.47 23.32
N LEU A 139 0.51 -1.29 22.68
CA LEU A 139 1.82 -1.62 23.24
C LEU A 139 2.69 -0.36 23.32
N PRO A 140 3.45 -0.14 24.41
CA PRO A 140 4.44 0.94 24.47
C PRO A 140 5.51 0.87 23.37
N THR A 141 5.69 -0.32 22.79
CA THR A 141 6.63 -0.60 21.70
C THR A 141 6.02 -0.43 20.31
N ALA A 142 4.72 -0.13 20.21
CA ALA A 142 4.06 0.17 18.96
C ALA A 142 4.46 1.57 18.48
N ALA A 143 5.26 1.63 17.43
CA ALA A 143 5.58 2.89 16.77
C ALA A 143 4.38 3.42 15.99
N ASP A 144 4.31 4.74 15.79
CA ASP A 144 3.25 5.40 15.00
C ASP A 144 3.04 4.77 13.61
N GLU A 145 4.10 4.26 13.00
CA GLU A 145 4.02 3.56 11.72
C GLU A 145 3.18 2.27 11.79
N LEU A 146 3.37 1.45 12.83
CA LEU A 146 2.54 0.25 13.03
C LEU A 146 1.08 0.62 13.26
N ILE A 147 0.84 1.66 14.07
CA ILE A 147 -0.50 2.16 14.36
C ILE A 147 -1.18 2.64 13.06
N ALA A 148 -0.46 3.40 12.22
CA ALA A 148 -0.94 3.85 10.92
C ALA A 148 -1.19 2.69 9.94
N MET A 149 -0.37 1.64 9.96
CA MET A 149 -0.57 0.48 9.10
C MET A 149 -1.82 -0.31 9.49
N TRP A 150 -2.07 -0.50 10.79
CA TRP A 150 -3.34 -1.07 11.25
C TRP A 150 -4.52 -0.17 10.92
N TYR A 151 -4.36 1.16 11.00
CA TYR A 151 -5.40 2.10 10.60
C TYR A 151 -5.80 1.93 9.13
N VAL A 152 -4.83 1.89 8.22
CA VAL A 152 -5.06 1.74 6.77
C VAL A 152 -5.58 0.34 6.40
N HIS A 153 -5.13 -0.71 7.09
CA HIS A 153 -5.51 -2.10 6.80
C HIS A 153 -6.69 -2.62 7.63
N PHE A 154 -7.28 -1.81 8.49
CA PHE A 154 -8.51 -2.17 9.21
C PHE A 154 -9.68 -2.65 8.31
N PRO A 155 -9.87 -2.16 7.07
CA PRO A 155 -10.86 -2.69 6.14
C PRO A 155 -10.81 -4.19 5.91
N PHE A 156 -9.62 -4.80 5.96
CA PHE A 156 -9.48 -6.23 5.78
C PHE A 156 -10.18 -6.99 6.91
N VAL A 157 -10.10 -6.50 8.15
CA VAL A 157 -10.78 -7.08 9.32
C VAL A 157 -12.31 -7.02 9.16
N VAL A 158 -12.83 -5.86 8.78
CA VAL A 158 -14.28 -5.67 8.62
C VAL A 158 -14.82 -6.50 7.46
N ASN A 159 -14.11 -6.51 6.33
CA ASN A 159 -14.52 -7.25 5.14
C ASN A 159 -14.39 -8.77 5.29
N LEU A 160 -13.56 -9.25 6.22
CA LEU A 160 -13.53 -10.66 6.61
C LEU A 160 -14.82 -11.11 7.31
N GLY A 161 -15.64 -10.16 7.81
CA GLY A 161 -16.80 -10.45 8.63
C GLY A 161 -16.43 -10.82 10.07
N ALA A 162 -15.32 -10.28 10.58
CA ALA A 162 -14.95 -10.43 11.97
C ALA A 162 -16.08 -9.92 12.89
N PRO A 163 -16.47 -10.67 13.95
CA PRO A 163 -17.48 -10.21 14.90
C PRO A 163 -17.11 -8.82 15.45
N TYR A 164 -18.06 -7.90 15.41
CA TYR A 164 -17.86 -6.54 15.89
C TYR A 164 -17.72 -6.52 17.42
N GLU A 165 -16.66 -5.85 17.91
CA GLU A 165 -16.40 -5.66 19.33
C GLU A 165 -16.37 -4.15 19.63
N GLU A 166 -17.42 -3.63 20.25
CA GLU A 166 -17.63 -2.19 20.44
C GLU A 166 -16.53 -1.54 21.30
N ASP A 167 -16.22 -2.11 22.47
CA ASP A 167 -15.22 -1.54 23.37
C ASP A 167 -13.82 -1.51 22.72
N PRO A 168 -13.27 -2.61 22.14
CA PRO A 168 -12.03 -2.55 21.38
C PRO A 168 -12.07 -1.53 20.24
N PHE A 169 -13.18 -1.46 19.48
CA PHE A 169 -13.32 -0.51 18.37
C PHE A 169 -13.17 0.94 18.83
N MET A 170 -13.92 1.33 19.87
CA MET A 170 -13.89 2.70 20.41
C MET A 170 -12.51 3.04 21.01
N ASN A 171 -11.88 2.08 21.69
CA ASN A 171 -10.53 2.27 22.23
C ASN A 171 -9.47 2.39 21.12
N MET A 172 -9.59 1.64 20.03
CA MET A 172 -8.71 1.81 18.88
C MET A 172 -8.88 3.20 18.24
N LYS A 173 -10.13 3.68 18.07
CA LYS A 173 -10.39 5.04 17.56
C LYS A 173 -9.67 6.10 18.37
N ALA A 174 -9.70 6.02 19.71
CA ALA A 174 -8.98 6.96 20.58
C ALA A 174 -7.44 6.96 20.37
N ILE A 175 -6.88 5.87 19.86
CA ILE A 175 -5.44 5.75 19.58
C ILE A 175 -5.10 6.29 18.19
N VAL A 176 -5.90 5.91 17.18
CA VAL A 176 -5.58 6.16 15.76
C VAL A 176 -6.00 7.55 15.26
N LEU A 177 -6.99 8.18 15.90
CA LEU A 177 -7.50 9.52 15.53
C LEU A 177 -6.59 10.62 16.06
N LYS A 178 -5.34 10.63 15.60
CA LYS A 178 -4.32 11.62 15.95
C LYS A 178 -3.60 12.08 14.69
N GLU A 179 -3.23 13.36 14.66
CA GLU A 179 -2.60 13.97 13.48
C GLU A 179 -1.30 13.26 13.08
N ASN A 180 -0.43 12.89 14.03
CA ASN A 180 0.80 12.16 13.73
C ASN A 180 0.52 10.79 13.07
N ILE A 181 -0.57 10.11 13.44
CA ILE A 181 -0.97 8.84 12.82
C ILE A 181 -1.52 9.07 11.41
N PHE A 182 -2.30 10.14 11.21
CA PHE A 182 -2.80 10.53 9.89
C PHE A 182 -1.67 10.90 8.93
N GLU A 183 -0.66 11.64 9.40
CA GLU A 183 0.53 11.95 8.61
C GLU A 183 1.27 10.68 8.19
N LYS A 184 1.48 9.74 9.11
CA LYS A 184 2.08 8.43 8.81
C LYS A 184 1.26 7.64 7.83
N ALA A 185 -0.06 7.57 8.01
CA ALA A 185 -0.98 6.89 7.10
C ALA A 185 -0.89 7.48 5.69
N LEU A 186 -0.95 8.81 5.55
CA LEU A 186 -0.89 9.51 4.26
C LEU A 186 0.47 9.36 3.56
N SER A 187 1.56 9.39 4.34
CA SER A 187 2.92 9.19 3.80
C SER A 187 3.18 7.75 3.34
N SER A 188 2.36 6.80 3.80
CA SER A 188 2.52 5.41 3.40
C SER A 188 2.08 5.20 1.95
N ARG A 189 2.77 4.30 1.24
CA ARG A 189 2.32 3.86 -0.08
C ARG A 189 0.91 3.27 -0.02
N TYR A 190 0.51 2.64 1.09
CA TYR A 190 -0.77 1.95 1.26
C TYR A 190 -1.97 2.88 1.46
N SER A 191 -1.77 4.20 1.63
CA SER A 191 -2.86 5.13 1.93
C SER A 191 -3.95 5.19 0.84
N ASP A 192 -3.62 4.79 -0.39
CA ASP A 192 -4.55 4.80 -1.53
C ASP A 192 -5.57 3.66 -1.45
N ILE A 193 -5.51 2.80 -0.43
CA ILE A 193 -6.59 1.87 -0.09
C ILE A 193 -7.77 2.63 0.53
N VAL A 194 -7.51 3.78 1.15
CA VAL A 194 -8.56 4.63 1.75
C VAL A 194 -9.21 5.47 0.66
N TYR A 195 -10.54 5.60 0.71
CA TYR A 195 -11.36 6.40 -0.20
C TYR A 195 -10.90 7.86 -0.29
N VAL A 196 -11.14 8.48 -1.43
CA VAL A 196 -10.84 9.90 -1.70
C VAL A 196 -11.63 10.77 -0.75
N ASN A 197 -12.95 10.59 -0.67
CA ASN A 197 -13.83 11.45 0.14
C ASN A 197 -15.02 10.68 0.76
N THR A 198 -15.72 11.31 1.71
CA THR A 198 -16.85 10.69 2.42
C THR A 198 -18.04 10.38 1.50
N LYS A 199 -18.25 11.19 0.45
CA LYS A 199 -19.32 10.96 -0.52
C LYS A 199 -19.05 9.69 -1.34
N GLU A 200 -17.81 9.44 -1.75
CA GLU A 200 -17.38 8.20 -2.42
C GLU A 200 -17.68 6.99 -1.53
N MET A 201 -17.36 7.07 -0.23
CA MET A 201 -17.64 5.98 0.71
C MET A 201 -19.13 5.65 0.81
N VAL A 202 -19.98 6.67 0.97
CA VAL A 202 -21.43 6.48 1.12
C VAL A 202 -22.05 5.95 -0.17
N LEU A 203 -21.72 6.54 -1.32
CA LEU A 203 -22.26 6.12 -2.61
C LEU A 203 -21.75 4.75 -3.07
N GLY A 204 -20.52 4.38 -2.65
CA GLY A 204 -19.91 3.09 -2.92
C GLY A 204 -20.47 1.94 -2.08
N GLY A 205 -21.41 2.21 -1.16
CA GLY A 205 -22.01 1.17 -0.30
C GLY A 205 -21.01 0.59 0.71
N VAL A 206 -20.05 1.41 1.16
CA VAL A 206 -19.03 1.00 2.14
C VAL A 206 -19.69 0.66 3.47
N ASN A 207 -19.15 -0.36 4.16
CA ASN A 207 -19.64 -0.75 5.49
C ASN A 207 -19.65 0.45 6.44
N PRO A 208 -20.76 0.72 7.18
CA PRO A 208 -20.85 1.86 8.09
C PRO A 208 -19.72 1.96 9.12
N ILE A 209 -19.19 0.83 9.59
CA ILE A 209 -18.04 0.80 10.51
C ILE A 209 -16.80 1.43 9.85
N LEU A 210 -16.58 1.19 8.57
CA LEU A 210 -15.45 1.76 7.83
C LEU A 210 -15.66 3.24 7.50
N ILE A 211 -16.91 3.67 7.30
CA ILE A 211 -17.23 5.09 7.17
C ILE A 211 -16.88 5.81 8.47
N ASP A 212 -17.32 5.29 9.62
CA ASP A 212 -17.02 5.86 10.95
C ASP A 212 -15.52 5.81 11.29
N TRP A 213 -14.80 4.82 10.77
CA TRP A 213 -13.37 4.68 10.96
C TRP A 213 -12.54 5.72 10.18
N PHE A 214 -12.95 6.03 8.94
CA PHE A 214 -12.15 6.87 8.04
C PHE A 214 -12.64 8.30 7.87
N ILE A 215 -13.83 8.66 8.37
CA ILE A 215 -14.40 9.99 8.13
C ILE A 215 -13.45 11.13 8.52
N GLU A 216 -12.88 11.10 9.72
CA GLU A 216 -12.00 12.16 10.23
C GLU A 216 -10.68 12.26 9.44
N TYR A 217 -10.05 11.12 9.12
CA TYR A 217 -8.84 11.10 8.29
C TYR A 217 -9.12 11.58 6.87
N THR A 218 -10.27 11.20 6.32
CA THR A 218 -10.69 11.58 4.97
C THR A 218 -10.95 13.07 4.90
N GLU A 219 -11.57 13.66 5.91
CA GLU A 219 -11.71 15.11 6.03
C GLU A 219 -10.35 15.78 6.19
N TRP A 220 -9.50 15.27 7.08
CA TRP A 220 -8.17 15.81 7.34
C TRP A 220 -7.25 15.83 6.11
N LYS A 221 -7.21 14.75 5.32
CA LYS A 221 -6.36 14.69 4.11
C LYS A 221 -6.86 15.58 2.98
N ASN A 222 -8.15 15.90 2.96
CA ASN A 222 -8.79 16.77 1.97
C ASN A 222 -8.81 18.26 2.36
N GLN A 223 -8.52 18.60 3.62
CA GLN A 223 -8.35 19.99 4.03
C GLN A 223 -7.28 20.67 3.18
N LYS A 224 -7.64 21.84 2.65
CA LYS A 224 -6.82 22.63 1.74
C LYS A 224 -6.00 23.68 2.51
N ASN A 225 -4.76 23.88 2.08
CA ASN A 225 -3.91 24.98 2.55
C ASN A 225 -4.37 26.32 1.93
N GLU A 226 -3.66 27.41 2.25
CA GLU A 226 -3.95 28.77 1.74
C GLU A 226 -3.90 28.89 0.21
N LYS A 227 -3.22 27.96 -0.47
CA LYS A 227 -3.12 27.87 -1.94
C LYS A 227 -4.23 27.03 -2.55
N GLY A 228 -5.15 26.49 -1.75
CA GLY A 228 -6.23 25.62 -2.22
C GLY A 228 -5.80 24.18 -2.52
N ILE A 229 -4.61 23.77 -2.06
CA ILE A 229 -4.04 22.43 -2.30
C ILE A 229 -4.32 21.57 -1.06
N SER A 230 -4.92 20.39 -1.24
CA SER A 230 -5.15 19.44 -0.14
C SER A 230 -3.88 18.70 0.25
N ARG A 231 -3.82 18.17 1.48
CA ARG A 231 -2.68 17.33 1.93
C ARG A 231 -2.48 16.11 1.02
N GLU A 232 -3.56 15.52 0.52
CA GLU A 232 -3.49 14.40 -0.44
C GLU A 232 -2.92 14.84 -1.80
N THR A 233 -3.25 16.03 -2.29
CA THR A 233 -2.61 16.58 -3.50
C THR A 233 -1.13 16.89 -3.25
N GLU A 234 -0.77 17.46 -2.09
CA GLU A 234 0.64 17.71 -1.72
C GLU A 234 1.47 16.42 -1.65
N LYS A 235 0.87 15.31 -1.19
CA LYS A 235 1.50 13.99 -1.24
C LYS A 235 1.94 13.68 -2.67
N TYR A 236 1.03 13.76 -3.64
CA TYR A 236 1.37 13.47 -5.04
C TYR A 236 2.34 14.49 -5.66
N GLN A 237 2.35 15.75 -5.21
CA GLN A 237 3.36 16.72 -5.63
C GLN A 237 4.77 16.30 -5.19
N ARG A 238 4.91 15.80 -3.95
CA ARG A 238 6.19 15.26 -3.46
C ARG A 238 6.62 14.04 -4.26
N GLU A 239 5.71 13.12 -4.54
CA GLU A 239 5.98 11.91 -5.32
C GLU A 239 6.37 12.21 -6.76
N LEU A 240 5.77 13.24 -7.38
CA LEU A 240 6.18 13.71 -8.71
C LEU A 240 7.63 14.20 -8.68
N ALA A 241 7.99 14.99 -7.67
CA ALA A 241 9.36 15.50 -7.50
C ALA A 241 10.38 14.38 -7.26
N LEU A 242 9.96 13.23 -6.72
CA LEU A 242 10.79 12.04 -6.53
C LEU A 242 10.87 11.15 -7.78
N GLY A 243 10.16 11.49 -8.87
CA GLY A 243 10.17 10.72 -10.11
C GLY A 243 9.20 9.54 -10.14
N ASN A 244 8.26 9.45 -9.19
CA ASN A 244 7.31 8.35 -9.12
C ASN A 244 6.10 8.57 -10.06
N PHE A 245 6.36 8.76 -11.36
CA PHE A 245 5.38 9.26 -12.32
C PHE A 245 4.16 8.34 -12.49
N GLU A 246 4.38 7.02 -12.62
CA GLU A 246 3.27 6.07 -12.74
C GLU A 246 2.36 6.08 -11.50
N TYR A 247 2.97 6.23 -10.33
CA TYR A 247 2.25 6.30 -9.06
C TYR A 247 1.38 7.56 -8.98
N VAL A 248 1.96 8.70 -9.33
CA VAL A 248 1.26 10.00 -9.36
C VAL A 248 0.12 9.98 -10.37
N ALA A 249 0.34 9.48 -11.59
CA ALA A 249 -0.69 9.41 -12.62
C ALA A 249 -1.91 8.61 -12.13
N LYS A 250 -1.69 7.39 -11.63
CA LYS A 250 -2.77 6.54 -11.09
C LYS A 250 -3.50 7.17 -9.90
N GLY A 251 -2.76 7.77 -8.97
CA GLY A 251 -3.34 8.41 -7.79
C GLY A 251 -4.18 9.64 -8.16
N THR A 252 -3.67 10.49 -9.05
CA THR A 252 -4.37 11.69 -9.50
C THR A 252 -5.56 11.40 -10.42
N ASP A 253 -5.54 10.32 -11.22
CA ASP A 253 -6.73 9.85 -11.96
C ASP A 253 -7.88 9.55 -10.98
N ARG A 254 -7.57 8.87 -9.86
CA ARG A 254 -8.55 8.59 -8.81
C ARG A 254 -9.12 9.88 -8.22
N LEU A 255 -8.27 10.87 -7.98
CA LEU A 255 -8.69 12.17 -7.46
C LEU A 255 -9.55 12.95 -8.46
N LEU A 256 -9.22 12.93 -9.75
CA LEU A 256 -9.97 13.62 -10.79
C LEU A 256 -11.37 13.04 -11.01
N ASN A 257 -11.58 11.75 -10.75
CA ASN A 257 -12.93 11.18 -10.77
C ASN A 257 -13.87 11.84 -9.75
N GLU A 258 -13.32 12.26 -8.60
CA GLU A 258 -14.07 12.88 -7.52
C GLU A 258 -14.02 14.42 -7.56
N TYR A 259 -12.93 14.97 -8.09
CA TYR A 259 -12.67 16.41 -8.20
C TYR A 259 -12.29 16.80 -9.64
N PRO A 260 -13.19 16.61 -10.62
CA PRO A 260 -12.88 16.79 -12.05
C PRO A 260 -12.51 18.23 -12.43
N ASP A 261 -12.91 19.20 -11.61
CA ASP A 261 -12.64 20.62 -11.82
C ASP A 261 -11.40 21.13 -11.05
N ASP A 262 -10.67 20.27 -10.32
CA ASP A 262 -9.49 20.71 -9.56
C ASP A 262 -8.26 20.85 -10.46
N GLU A 263 -7.92 22.10 -10.78
CA GLU A 263 -6.82 22.43 -11.70
C GLU A 263 -5.46 21.91 -11.23
N GLU A 264 -5.19 21.88 -9.91
CA GLU A 264 -3.90 21.43 -9.40
C GLU A 264 -3.72 19.93 -9.59
N ILE A 265 -4.79 19.16 -9.35
CA ILE A 265 -4.80 17.71 -9.55
C ILE A 265 -4.63 17.39 -11.04
N TYR A 266 -5.32 18.13 -11.91
CA TYR A 266 -5.18 17.97 -13.35
C TYR A 266 -3.76 18.27 -13.83
N LEU A 267 -3.16 19.39 -13.41
CA LEU A 267 -1.79 19.74 -13.78
C LEU A 267 -0.78 18.71 -13.29
N LEU A 268 -1.00 18.15 -12.09
CA LEU A 268 -0.17 17.09 -11.54
C LEU A 268 -0.29 15.79 -12.34
N ASN A 269 -1.51 15.43 -12.76
CA ASN A 269 -1.78 14.27 -13.59
C ASN A 269 -1.12 14.36 -14.96
N ILE A 270 -1.33 15.47 -15.68
CA ILE A 270 -0.78 15.65 -17.02
C ILE A 270 0.76 15.74 -16.99
N ALA A 271 1.34 16.34 -15.94
CA ALA A 271 2.78 16.35 -15.71
C ALA A 271 3.34 14.94 -15.52
N ALA A 272 2.69 14.13 -14.68
CA ALA A 272 3.07 12.75 -14.42
C ALA A 272 3.01 11.90 -15.69
N ARG A 273 1.88 11.95 -16.43
CA ARG A 273 1.70 11.20 -17.68
C ARG A 273 2.70 11.62 -18.76
N THR A 274 2.97 12.93 -18.88
CA THR A 274 3.98 13.43 -19.84
C THR A 274 5.38 12.92 -19.50
N SER A 275 5.74 12.91 -18.21
CA SER A 275 7.04 12.41 -17.75
C SER A 275 7.16 10.89 -17.95
N GLN A 276 6.11 10.15 -17.59
CA GLN A 276 6.02 8.70 -17.78
C GLN A 276 6.16 8.32 -19.26
N ALA A 277 5.55 9.08 -20.18
CA ALA A 277 5.66 8.81 -21.61
C ALA A 277 7.11 8.81 -22.09
N GLY A 278 7.97 9.66 -21.52
CA GLY A 278 9.41 9.70 -21.81
C GLY A 278 10.18 8.46 -21.37
N GLU A 279 9.65 7.67 -20.41
CA GLU A 279 10.28 6.45 -19.89
C GLU A 279 9.83 5.18 -20.63
N ILE A 280 8.75 5.26 -21.42
CA ILE A 280 8.17 4.11 -22.11
C ILE A 280 9.01 3.76 -23.34
N LYS A 281 9.63 2.57 -23.29
CA LYS A 281 10.43 2.01 -24.39
C LYS A 281 9.57 1.56 -25.57
N GLU A 282 8.41 0.96 -25.30
CA GLU A 282 7.52 0.44 -26.34
C GLU A 282 6.80 1.58 -27.07
N GLU A 283 7.14 1.76 -28.35
CA GLU A 283 6.67 2.88 -29.17
C GLU A 283 5.14 2.98 -29.23
N LYS A 284 4.43 1.87 -29.45
CA LYS A 284 2.95 1.87 -29.52
C LYS A 284 2.29 2.25 -28.18
N VAL A 285 2.93 1.94 -27.06
CA VAL A 285 2.40 2.30 -25.73
C VAL A 285 2.67 3.78 -25.47
N ARG A 286 3.88 4.25 -25.80
CA ARG A 286 4.26 5.66 -25.69
C ARG A 286 3.37 6.56 -26.56
N GLU A 287 3.12 6.15 -27.80
CA GLU A 287 2.27 6.90 -28.73
C GLU A 287 0.84 7.04 -28.21
N ARG A 288 0.23 5.94 -27.74
CA ARG A 288 -1.11 5.97 -27.12
C ARG A 288 -1.18 6.87 -25.89
N MET A 289 -0.12 6.90 -25.08
CA MET A 289 -0.05 7.79 -23.93
C MET A 289 -0.03 9.26 -24.36
N HIS A 290 0.77 9.61 -25.38
CA HIS A 290 0.76 10.95 -25.95
C HIS A 290 -0.59 11.33 -26.55
N ASP A 291 -1.26 10.42 -27.25
CA ASP A 291 -2.60 10.68 -27.81
C ASP A 291 -3.62 11.00 -26.71
N GLY A 292 -3.62 10.23 -25.61
CA GLY A 292 -4.47 10.53 -24.46
C GLY A 292 -4.16 11.90 -23.85
N ILE A 293 -2.89 12.24 -23.66
CA ILE A 293 -2.48 13.57 -23.14
C ILE A 293 -2.97 14.69 -24.07
N ILE A 294 -2.85 14.51 -25.39
CA ILE A 294 -3.26 15.51 -26.39
C ILE A 294 -4.78 15.75 -26.30
N ILE A 295 -5.58 14.69 -26.26
CA ILE A 295 -7.05 14.79 -26.15
C ILE A 295 -7.43 15.55 -24.87
N ASP A 296 -6.93 15.09 -23.72
CA ASP A 296 -7.29 15.67 -22.43
C ASP A 296 -6.86 17.15 -22.33
N ALA A 297 -5.69 17.49 -22.88
CA ALA A 297 -5.18 18.86 -22.89
C ALA A 297 -5.96 19.79 -23.82
N GLN A 298 -6.41 19.30 -24.97
CA GLN A 298 -7.25 20.06 -25.89
C GLN A 298 -8.61 20.37 -25.26
N GLU A 299 -9.21 19.40 -24.58
CA GLU A 299 -10.46 19.61 -23.83
C GLU A 299 -10.27 20.63 -22.70
N ALA A 300 -9.20 20.52 -21.91
CA ALA A 300 -8.91 21.46 -20.84
C ALA A 300 -8.67 22.90 -21.35
N LEU A 301 -8.03 23.08 -22.51
CA LEU A 301 -7.86 24.41 -23.12
C LEU A 301 -9.18 25.05 -23.55
N GLN A 302 -10.16 24.24 -23.95
CA GLN A 302 -11.50 24.70 -24.31
C GLN A 302 -12.37 24.98 -23.08
N SER A 303 -12.07 24.36 -21.95
CA SER A 303 -12.82 24.57 -20.70
C SER A 303 -12.70 26.03 -20.23
N PRO A 304 -13.83 26.69 -19.92
CA PRO A 304 -13.82 28.02 -19.29
C PRO A 304 -13.45 27.94 -17.79
N ARG A 305 -13.48 26.73 -17.20
CA ARG A 305 -13.18 26.52 -15.78
C ARG A 305 -11.69 26.48 -15.50
N PHE A 306 -10.89 26.10 -16.50
CA PHE A 306 -9.44 25.95 -16.37
C PHE A 306 -8.72 27.28 -16.60
N LYS A 307 -8.12 27.84 -15.55
CA LYS A 307 -7.44 29.14 -15.56
C LYS A 307 -5.97 29.01 -15.96
N LYS A 308 -5.27 27.95 -15.53
CA LYS A 308 -3.84 27.73 -15.82
C LYS A 308 -3.56 27.22 -17.25
N LYS A 309 -4.13 27.89 -18.26
CA LYS A 309 -4.05 27.46 -19.68
C LYS A 309 -2.64 27.49 -20.26
N ASN A 310 -1.75 28.34 -19.73
CA ASN A 310 -0.33 28.36 -20.08
C ASN A 310 0.35 27.01 -19.83
N TYR A 311 0.12 26.40 -18.66
CA TYR A 311 0.66 25.08 -18.33
C TYR A 311 0.08 23.96 -19.19
N VAL A 312 -1.24 23.99 -19.46
CA VAL A 312 -1.88 22.98 -20.32
C VAL A 312 -1.31 23.05 -21.75
N ALA A 313 -1.22 24.25 -22.32
CA ALA A 313 -0.63 24.44 -23.65
C ALA A 313 0.84 23.97 -23.70
N TYR A 314 1.59 24.12 -22.61
CA TYR A 314 2.94 23.60 -22.50
C TYR A 314 3.01 22.08 -22.50
N TYR A 315 2.20 21.39 -21.68
CA TYR A 315 2.18 19.92 -21.69
C TYR A 315 1.64 19.34 -23.01
N LEU A 316 0.67 20.02 -23.64
CA LEU A 316 0.24 19.69 -25.00
C LEU A 316 1.41 19.79 -26.00
N GLY A 317 2.23 20.84 -25.90
CA GLY A 317 3.44 21.00 -26.70
C GLY A 317 4.45 19.89 -26.48
N LEU A 318 4.67 19.47 -25.23
CA LEU A 318 5.53 18.32 -24.91
C LEU A 318 5.01 17.01 -25.50
N ALA A 319 3.70 16.78 -25.47
CA ALA A 319 3.11 15.58 -26.05
C ALA A 319 3.27 15.53 -27.58
N PHE A 320 3.04 16.65 -28.29
CA PHE A 320 3.32 16.73 -29.73
C PHE A 320 4.81 16.54 -30.04
N LEU A 321 5.70 17.09 -29.21
CA LEU A 321 7.14 16.90 -29.37
C LEU A 321 7.53 15.43 -29.20
N GLY A 322 6.93 14.73 -28.23
CA GLY A 322 7.12 13.29 -28.02
C GLY A 322 6.65 12.42 -29.20
N LYS A 323 5.70 12.93 -30.00
CA LYS A 323 5.26 12.35 -31.28
C LYS A 323 6.07 12.83 -32.49
N ASN A 324 7.15 13.60 -32.28
CA ASN A 324 7.96 14.21 -33.35
C ASN A 324 7.17 15.19 -34.26
N GLU A 325 6.06 15.75 -33.77
CA GLU A 325 5.24 16.74 -34.48
C GLU A 325 5.70 18.17 -34.12
N VAL A 326 6.92 18.51 -34.54
CA VAL A 326 7.66 19.71 -34.10
C VAL A 326 6.91 21.02 -34.32
N GLU A 327 6.26 21.19 -35.47
CA GLU A 327 5.51 22.42 -35.79
C GLU A 327 4.31 22.60 -34.85
N LYS A 328 3.57 21.53 -34.57
CA LYS A 328 2.44 21.57 -33.62
C LYS A 328 2.94 21.86 -32.21
N ALA A 329 4.07 21.28 -31.80
CA ALA A 329 4.69 21.57 -30.52
C ALA A 329 5.07 23.06 -30.38
N GLN A 330 5.71 23.65 -31.40
CA GLN A 330 6.04 25.09 -31.40
C GLN A 330 4.78 25.97 -31.28
N ASN A 331 3.72 25.63 -32.01
CA ASN A 331 2.46 26.38 -31.93
C ASN A 331 1.85 26.31 -30.52
N CYS A 332 1.93 25.16 -29.85
CA CYS A 332 1.47 25.01 -28.48
C CYS A 332 2.32 25.81 -27.48
N PHE A 333 3.66 25.84 -27.63
CA PHE A 333 4.51 26.69 -26.78
C PHE A 333 4.27 28.19 -27.01
N ARG A 334 4.02 28.62 -28.25
CA ARG A 334 3.59 29.99 -28.53
C ARG A 334 2.22 30.30 -27.93
N LEU A 335 1.29 29.35 -27.98
CA LEU A 335 -0.02 29.47 -27.32
C LEU A 335 0.15 29.64 -25.80
N ALA A 336 1.04 28.89 -25.16
CA ALA A 336 1.35 29.07 -23.73
C ALA A 336 1.78 30.51 -23.41
N LEU A 337 2.61 31.12 -24.27
CA LEU A 337 3.07 32.50 -24.13
C LEU A 337 1.97 33.55 -24.42
N THR A 338 0.90 33.19 -25.13
CA THR A 338 -0.27 34.09 -25.28
C THR A 338 -1.09 34.20 -24.01
N TYR A 339 -1.11 33.13 -23.19
CA TYR A 339 -1.75 33.13 -21.89
C TYR A 339 -0.87 33.76 -20.81
N ASP A 340 0.44 33.54 -20.87
CA ASP A 340 1.43 34.13 -19.97
C ASP A 340 2.73 34.46 -20.72
N PRO A 341 2.95 35.73 -21.12
CA PRO A 341 4.14 36.14 -21.85
C PRO A 341 5.47 35.92 -21.12
N GLN A 342 5.44 35.74 -19.79
CA GLN A 342 6.64 35.51 -18.98
C GLN A 342 6.88 34.02 -18.69
N PHE A 343 6.11 33.13 -19.33
CA PHE A 343 6.19 31.70 -19.05
C PHE A 343 7.51 31.07 -19.53
N GLU A 344 8.46 30.96 -18.60
CA GLU A 344 9.86 30.57 -18.90
C GLU A 344 9.98 29.18 -19.54
N LEU A 345 9.16 28.23 -19.10
CA LEU A 345 9.19 26.84 -19.60
C LEU A 345 8.94 26.77 -21.11
N ALA A 346 7.92 27.50 -21.61
CA ALA A 346 7.64 27.55 -23.04
C ALA A 346 8.74 28.30 -23.81
N THR A 347 9.28 29.38 -23.24
CA THR A 347 10.40 30.14 -23.83
C THR A 347 11.64 29.26 -24.00
N PHE A 348 11.96 28.44 -23.01
CA PHE A 348 13.09 27.51 -23.06
C PHE A 348 12.91 26.46 -24.16
N MET A 349 11.72 25.86 -24.26
CA MET A 349 11.44 24.85 -25.28
C MET A 349 11.55 25.41 -26.70
N LEU A 350 11.01 26.61 -26.97
CA LEU A 350 11.13 27.26 -28.27
C LEU A 350 12.60 27.49 -28.65
N LYS A 351 13.41 28.05 -27.74
CA LYS A 351 14.86 28.22 -27.96
C LYS A 351 15.58 26.90 -28.23
N GLY A 352 15.18 25.83 -27.56
CA GLY A 352 15.72 24.48 -27.77
C GLY A 352 15.43 23.95 -29.18
N ILE A 353 14.18 24.07 -29.63
CA ILE A 353 13.75 23.65 -30.96
C ILE A 353 14.46 24.46 -32.05
N ASP A 354 14.53 25.79 -31.91
CA ASP A 354 15.19 26.66 -32.90
C ASP A 354 16.68 26.32 -33.06
N LYS A 355 17.37 25.95 -31.97
CA LYS A 355 18.77 25.50 -32.03
C LYS A 355 18.94 24.15 -32.74
N LEU A 356 17.96 23.25 -32.64
CA LEU A 356 18.01 21.96 -33.32
C LEU A 356 17.75 22.11 -34.82
N ILE A 357 16.79 22.98 -35.19
CA ILE A 357 16.48 23.27 -36.59
C ILE A 357 17.66 23.95 -37.28
N ASN A 358 18.31 24.93 -36.64
CA ASN A 358 19.43 25.68 -37.23
C ASN A 358 20.78 24.92 -37.25
N LYS A 359 20.84 23.70 -36.70
CA LYS A 359 22.04 22.83 -36.72
C LYS A 359 21.98 21.74 -37.79
N ASN A 360 20.81 21.51 -38.38
CA ASN A 360 20.61 20.68 -39.57
C ASN A 360 20.56 21.58 -40.80
#